data_AF-A0A4S4KAN5-F1
#
_entry.id   AF-A0A4S4KAN5-F1
#
_cell.length_a   1.000
_cell.length_b   1.000
_cell.length_c   1.000
_cell.angle_alpha   90.00
_cell.angle_beta   90.00
_cell.angle_gamma   90.00
#
_symmetry.space_group_name_H-M   'P 1'
#
loop_
_entity.id
_entity.type
_entity.pdbx_description
1 polymer ?
#
loop_
_entity_poly.entity_id
_entity_poly.type
_entity_poly.pdbx_seq_one_letter_code
_entity_poly.pdbx_strand_id
1 'polypeptide(L)'
;MEDKYKFFSGVLSAMSAMVNLEVPWINVMSKMDLVTSNTEDPASGRNGIRAKKNISRYLEPDPLLLVSAPGSYEEKTERNSKFHSLNRAIVQLIEDHPLVSFLPLDLTNPDSIETVLSHIDYTMQYGEDEEPKEPHDLDEGDFPDIE
;
A
#
# COMPACT_ATOMS: atom_id res chain seq x y z
N MET A 1 -9.02 8.45 16.80
CA MET A 1 -9.55 9.35 15.77
C MET A 1 -8.46 10.04 14.94
N GLU A 2 -7.25 10.31 15.46
CA GLU A 2 -6.20 11.04 14.71
C GLU A 2 -5.48 10.28 13.58
N ASP A 3 -5.37 8.95 13.63
CA ASP A 3 -4.51 8.23 12.67
C ASP A 3 -5.16 8.06 11.28
N LYS A 4 -6.49 8.04 11.17
CA LYS A 4 -7.19 7.85 9.88
C LYS A 4 -6.91 9.00 8.92
N TYR A 5 -7.14 10.25 9.34
CA TYR A 5 -6.96 11.42 8.47
C TYR A 5 -5.50 11.61 8.05
N LYS A 6 -4.54 11.34 8.95
CA LYS A 6 -3.11 11.38 8.64
C LYS A 6 -2.73 10.30 7.62
N PHE A 7 -3.28 9.10 7.76
CA PHE A 7 -3.09 8.02 6.79
C PHE A 7 -3.61 8.41 5.40
N PHE A 8 -4.86 8.86 5.29
CA PHE A 8 -5.44 9.26 4.00
C PHE A 8 -4.69 10.43 3.36
N SER A 9 -4.22 11.40 4.15
CA SER A 9 -3.36 12.47 3.66
C SER A 9 -2.04 11.93 3.07
N GLY A 10 -1.46 10.92 3.71
CA GLY A 10 -0.25 10.24 3.21
C GLY A 10 -0.51 9.48 1.92
N VAL A 11 -1.60 8.71 1.85
CA VAL A 11 -2.02 7.97 0.64
C VAL A 11 -2.21 8.92 -0.54
N LEU A 12 -2.95 10.02 -0.36
CA LEU A 12 -3.19 11.00 -1.41
C LEU A 12 -1.89 11.69 -1.87
N SER A 13 -0.97 11.96 -0.94
CA SER A 13 0.32 12.56 -1.28
C SER A 13 1.21 11.61 -2.07
N ALA A 14 1.27 10.34 -1.66
CA ALA A 14 1.99 9.30 -2.37
C ALA A 14 1.41 9.08 -3.77
N MET A 15 0.08 8.98 -3.88
CA MET A 15 -0.60 8.82 -5.16
C MET A 15 -0.33 10.00 -6.11
N SER A 16 -0.39 11.23 -5.61
CA SER A 16 -0.04 12.43 -6.40
C SER A 16 1.41 12.39 -6.89
N ALA A 17 2.35 11.97 -6.05
CA ALA A 17 3.75 11.85 -6.43
C ALA A 17 3.98 10.75 -7.47
N MET A 18 3.37 9.57 -7.28
CA MET A 18 3.45 8.45 -8.21
C MET A 18 2.95 8.82 -9.60
N VAL A 19 1.78 9.47 -9.69
CA VAL A 19 1.18 9.88 -10.97
C VAL A 19 2.01 10.93 -11.68
N ASN A 20 2.62 11.87 -10.95
CA ASN A 20 3.37 12.96 -11.58
C ASN A 20 4.82 12.62 -11.92
N LEU A 21 5.46 11.70 -11.19
CA LEU A 21 6.89 11.38 -11.39
C LEU A 21 7.12 10.22 -12.35
N GLU A 22 6.16 9.31 -12.50
CA GLU A 22 6.26 8.14 -13.39
C GLU A 22 7.55 7.32 -13.20
N VAL A 23 8.07 7.29 -11.97
CA VAL A 23 9.25 6.50 -11.59
C VAL A 23 8.86 5.24 -10.83
N PRO A 24 9.71 4.19 -10.84
CA PRO A 24 9.52 3.03 -9.98
C PRO A 24 9.42 3.47 -8.51
N TRP A 25 8.34 3.07 -7.83
CA TRP A 25 7.99 3.58 -6.50
C TRP A 25 7.50 2.45 -5.59
N ILE A 26 7.98 2.43 -4.35
CA ILE A 26 7.51 1.52 -3.30
C ILE A 26 7.17 2.33 -2.05
N ASN A 27 6.00 2.09 -1.45
CA ASN A 27 5.70 2.65 -0.13
C ASN A 27 6.02 1.64 0.97
N VAL A 28 6.75 2.09 1.98
CA VAL A 28 7.11 1.27 3.14
C VAL A 28 6.50 1.85 4.41
N MET A 29 5.78 1.02 5.15
CA MET A 29 5.32 1.35 6.49
C MET A 29 6.38 0.94 7.50
N SER A 30 7.13 1.94 7.99
CA SER A 30 8.19 1.73 8.98
C SER A 30 7.66 1.52 10.40
N LYS A 31 8.54 0.97 11.27
CA LYS A 31 8.30 0.78 12.71
C LYS A 31 7.17 -0.20 13.04
N MET A 32 7.06 -1.27 12.24
CA MET A 32 6.09 -2.34 12.48
C MET A 32 6.46 -3.22 13.68
N ASP A 33 7.70 -3.11 14.17
CA ASP A 33 8.19 -3.69 15.43
C ASP A 33 7.38 -3.21 16.65
N LEU A 34 6.84 -1.99 16.60
CA LEU A 34 6.02 -1.42 17.67
C LEU A 34 4.56 -1.92 17.65
N VAL A 35 4.17 -2.72 16.65
CA VAL A 35 2.81 -3.24 16.52
C VAL A 35 2.75 -4.60 17.22
N THR A 36 2.32 -4.57 18.49
CA THR A 36 2.27 -5.76 19.35
C THR A 36 1.24 -6.77 18.83
N SER A 37 1.62 -8.05 18.70
CA SER A 37 0.69 -9.15 18.43
C SER A 37 -0.24 -9.47 19.60
N ASN A 38 0.15 -9.07 20.81
CA ASN A 38 -0.56 -9.43 22.04
C ASN A 38 -1.76 -8.51 22.24
N THR A 39 -2.95 -9.07 22.08
CA THR A 39 -4.24 -8.44 22.36
C THR A 39 -4.52 -8.24 23.84
N GLU A 40 -3.64 -8.71 24.73
CA GLU A 40 -3.91 -8.84 26.17
C GLU A 40 -3.30 -7.72 27.04
N ASP A 41 -2.39 -6.89 26.50
CA ASP A 41 -1.77 -5.78 27.24
C ASP A 41 -2.23 -4.41 26.72
N PRO A 42 -3.38 -3.88 27.20
CA PRO A 42 -3.90 -2.57 26.80
C PRO A 42 -3.06 -1.37 27.28
N ALA A 43 -1.94 -1.60 27.99
CA ALA A 43 -1.15 -0.57 28.65
C ALA A 43 0.22 -0.26 27.99
N SER A 44 0.65 -1.00 26.97
CA SER A 44 2.01 -0.83 26.39
C SER A 44 2.11 0.30 25.34
N GLY A 45 0.99 0.75 24.79
CA GLY A 45 0.97 1.80 23.76
C GLY A 45 0.60 3.17 24.32
N ARG A 46 1.52 4.15 24.28
CA ARG A 46 1.19 5.59 24.51
C ARG A 46 0.07 6.12 23.60
N ASN A 47 -0.24 5.42 22.50
CA ASN A 47 -1.22 5.79 21.47
C ASN A 47 -2.28 4.69 21.19
N GLY A 48 -2.74 3.96 22.21
CA GLY A 48 -3.88 3.03 22.09
C GLY A 48 -3.55 1.63 21.55
N ILE A 49 -4.60 0.80 21.39
CA ILE A 49 -4.51 -0.63 21.04
C ILE A 49 -4.12 -0.80 19.56
N ARG A 50 -2.85 -1.08 19.29
CA ARG A 50 -2.31 -1.39 17.95
C ARG A 50 -2.41 -2.88 17.64
N ALA A 51 -3.63 -3.40 17.49
CA ALA A 51 -3.82 -4.79 17.07
C ALA A 51 -3.46 -4.98 15.58
N LYS A 52 -2.75 -6.06 15.23
CA LYS A 52 -2.39 -6.40 13.83
C LYS A 52 -3.58 -6.39 12.86
N LYS A 53 -4.78 -6.80 13.32
CA LYS A 53 -6.02 -6.79 12.53
C LYS A 53 -6.51 -5.38 12.15
N ASN A 54 -6.16 -4.38 12.95
CA ASN A 54 -6.47 -2.98 12.62
C ASN A 54 -5.43 -2.42 11.65
N ILE A 55 -4.18 -2.87 11.74
CA ILE A 55 -3.08 -2.50 10.85
C ILE A 55 -3.29 -2.97 9.42
N SER A 56 -3.88 -4.17 9.21
CA SER A 56 -4.05 -4.73 7.88
C SER A 56 -4.90 -3.84 6.96
N ARG A 57 -5.86 -3.10 7.53
CA ARG A 57 -6.69 -2.12 6.81
C ARG A 57 -5.94 -0.85 6.39
N TYR A 58 -4.74 -0.64 6.91
CA TYR A 58 -3.86 0.47 6.53
C TYR A 58 -2.74 0.02 5.58
N LEU A 59 -2.50 -1.29 5.44
CA LEU A 59 -1.55 -1.81 4.45
C LEU A 59 -2.13 -1.73 3.05
N GLU A 60 -3.40 -2.13 2.93
CA GLU A 60 -4.23 -1.89 1.76
C GLU A 60 -5.20 -0.76 2.12
N PRO A 61 -5.19 0.37 1.39
CA PRO A 61 -6.05 1.49 1.72
C PRO A 61 -7.53 1.11 1.57
N ASP A 62 -8.18 0.80 2.69
CA ASP A 62 -9.60 0.43 2.72
C ASP A 62 -10.48 1.70 2.66
N PRO A 63 -11.27 1.90 1.59
CA PRO A 63 -12.18 3.05 1.46
C PRO A 63 -13.24 3.10 2.57
N LEU A 64 -13.56 1.97 3.18
CA LEU A 64 -14.52 1.86 4.28
C LEU A 64 -13.93 2.35 5.62
N LEU A 65 -12.64 2.67 5.71
CA LEU A 65 -12.07 3.27 6.92
C LEU A 65 -12.62 4.67 7.21
N LEU A 66 -12.95 5.43 6.16
CA LEU A 66 -13.56 6.77 6.24
C LEU A 66 -15.07 6.72 6.44
N VAL A 67 -15.71 5.59 6.14
CA VAL A 67 -17.15 5.41 6.31
C VAL A 67 -17.38 4.57 7.56
N SER A 68 -17.70 5.26 8.66
CA SER A 68 -18.00 4.61 9.92
C SER A 68 -19.01 3.45 9.73
N ALA A 69 -18.74 2.28 10.32
CA ALA A 69 -19.61 1.11 10.21
C ALA A 69 -21.05 1.46 10.67
N PRO A 70 -22.10 0.98 9.96
CA PRO A 70 -23.48 1.28 10.30
C PRO A 70 -23.79 0.85 11.75
N GLY A 71 -24.26 1.79 12.58
CA GLY A 71 -24.60 1.54 13.99
C GLY A 71 -23.57 2.01 15.02
N SER A 72 -22.43 2.58 14.62
CA SER A 72 -21.41 3.11 15.54
C SER A 72 -21.73 4.53 16.04
N TYR A 73 -21.32 4.88 17.26
CA TYR A 73 -21.50 6.23 17.84
C TYR A 73 -20.86 7.34 16.97
N GLU A 74 -19.82 7.01 16.19
CA GLU A 74 -19.14 7.93 15.25
C GLU A 74 -20.01 8.26 14.02
N GLU A 75 -20.95 7.38 13.63
CA GLU A 75 -21.84 7.55 12.47
C GLU A 75 -22.75 8.78 12.58
N LYS A 76 -23.11 9.20 13.82
CA LYS A 76 -23.95 10.39 14.05
C LYS A 76 -23.17 11.70 13.93
N THR A 77 -21.87 11.68 14.21
CA THR A 77 -20.99 12.86 14.09
C THR A 77 -20.55 13.05 12.64
N GLU A 78 -20.27 11.96 11.92
CA GLU A 78 -19.81 12.03 10.52
C GLU A 78 -20.94 12.25 9.50
N ARG A 79 -22.15 11.72 9.73
CA ARG A 79 -23.32 12.05 8.90
C ARG A 79 -23.74 13.52 8.94
N ASN A 80 -23.30 14.26 9.96
CA ASN A 80 -23.59 15.69 10.13
C ASN A 80 -22.42 16.60 9.69
N SER A 81 -21.35 16.01 9.14
CA SER A 81 -20.18 16.75 8.70
C SER A 81 -20.45 17.44 7.36
N LYS A 82 -20.20 18.74 7.31
CA LYS A 82 -20.26 19.58 6.09
C LYS A 82 -19.44 19.01 4.91
N PHE A 83 -18.56 18.04 5.16
CA PHE A 83 -17.59 17.50 4.20
C PHE A 83 -17.91 16.07 3.73
N HIS A 84 -19.15 15.58 3.89
CA HIS A 84 -19.52 14.23 3.46
C HIS A 84 -19.28 13.99 1.95
N SER A 85 -19.59 14.98 1.10
CA SER A 85 -19.32 14.91 -0.34
C SER A 85 -17.83 14.80 -0.65
N LEU A 86 -16.98 15.52 0.09
CA LEU A 86 -15.53 15.46 -0.05
C LEU A 86 -14.98 14.09 0.39
N ASN A 87 -15.41 13.59 1.54
CA ASN A 87 -14.97 12.27 2.03
C ASN A 87 -15.34 11.16 1.03
N ARG A 88 -16.53 11.25 0.42
CA ARG A 88 -16.94 10.32 -0.65
C ARG A 88 -16.06 10.43 -1.90
N ALA A 89 -15.72 11.65 -2.33
CA ALA A 89 -14.84 11.86 -3.47
C ALA A 89 -13.42 11.31 -3.23
N ILE A 90 -12.89 11.47 -2.01
CA ILE A 90 -11.59 10.90 -1.61
C ILE A 90 -11.63 9.37 -1.65
N VAL A 91 -12.70 8.77 -1.12
CA VAL A 91 -12.91 7.31 -1.17
C VAL A 91 -12.93 6.81 -2.62
N GLN A 92 -13.73 7.46 -3.46
CA GLN A 92 -13.86 7.08 -4.87
C GLN A 92 -12.51 7.18 -5.62
N LEU A 93 -11.73 8.24 -5.36
CA LEU A 93 -10.41 8.42 -5.96
C LEU A 93 -9.45 7.27 -5.63
N ILE A 94 -9.50 6.76 -4.39
CA ILE A 94 -8.64 5.65 -3.94
C ILE A 94 -9.11 4.33 -4.55
N GLU A 95 -10.42 4.13 -4.70
CA GLU A 95 -10.99 2.97 -5.41
C GLU A 95 -10.64 2.97 -6.90
N ASP A 96 -10.70 4.12 -7.55
CA ASP A 96 -10.43 4.27 -8.99
C ASP A 96 -8.93 4.11 -9.30
N HIS A 97 -8.05 4.44 -8.34
CA HIS A 97 -6.59 4.36 -8.48
C HIS A 97 -5.93 3.62 -7.31
N PRO A 98 -6.01 2.27 -7.27
CA PRO A 98 -5.36 1.46 -6.25
C PRO A 98 -3.83 1.34 -6.52
N LEU A 99 -3.15 2.47 -6.63
CA LEU A 99 -1.70 2.56 -6.90
C LEU A 99 -0.87 2.47 -5.62
N VAL A 100 -1.47 2.76 -4.47
CA VAL A 100 -0.76 2.90 -3.20
C VAL A 100 -1.04 1.69 -2.33
N SER A 101 -0.05 0.79 -2.24
CA SER A 101 0.02 -0.23 -1.18
C SER A 101 1.26 0.02 -0.33
N PHE A 102 1.22 -0.41 0.93
CA PHE A 102 2.35 -0.30 1.85
C PHE A 102 2.92 -1.67 2.18
N LEU A 103 4.24 -1.80 2.04
CA LEU A 103 4.98 -2.95 2.56
C LEU A 103 5.31 -2.73 4.04
N PRO A 104 4.94 -3.66 4.94
CA PRO A 104 5.31 -3.55 6.34
C PRO A 104 6.80 -3.84 6.52
N LEU A 105 7.51 -2.96 7.24
CA LEU A 105 8.91 -3.17 7.62
C LEU A 105 9.04 -3.35 9.14
N ASP A 106 9.42 -4.56 9.54
CA ASP A 106 9.77 -4.93 10.91
C ASP A 106 11.27 -5.24 11.01
N LEU A 107 12.01 -4.44 11.78
CA LEU A 107 13.45 -4.60 11.96
C LEU A 107 13.82 -5.80 12.84
N THR A 108 12.86 -6.35 13.58
CA THR A 108 13.09 -7.53 14.43
C THR A 108 12.97 -8.84 13.64
N ASN A 109 12.35 -8.79 12.46
CA ASN A 109 12.13 -9.95 11.62
C ASN A 109 12.96 -9.86 10.31
N PRO A 110 14.00 -10.70 10.13
CA PRO A 110 14.81 -10.68 8.91
C PRO A 110 14.00 -10.97 7.65
N ASP A 111 12.96 -11.82 7.74
CA ASP A 111 12.11 -12.18 6.60
C ASP A 111 11.34 -10.97 6.06
N SER A 112 10.99 -10.01 6.93
CA SER A 112 10.35 -8.75 6.54
C SER A 112 11.28 -7.88 5.72
N ILE A 113 12.57 -7.87 6.06
CA ILE A 113 13.60 -7.11 5.34
C ILE A 113 13.84 -7.76 3.98
N GLU A 114 13.95 -9.09 3.93
CA GLU A 114 14.10 -9.84 2.68
C GLU A 114 12.93 -9.59 1.73
N THR A 115 11.69 -9.60 2.23
CA THR A 115 10.49 -9.32 1.42
C THR A 115 10.54 -7.93 0.77
N VAL A 116 10.99 -6.91 1.52
CA VAL A 116 11.12 -5.53 1.00
C VAL A 116 12.24 -5.44 -0.03
N LEU A 117 13.39 -6.11 0.20
CA LEU A 117 14.48 -6.16 -0.76
C LEU A 117 14.04 -6.82 -2.07
N SER A 118 13.37 -7.97 -2.01
CA SER A 118 12.85 -8.64 -3.20
C SER A 118 11.87 -7.77 -3.99
N HIS A 119 11.07 -6.93 -3.32
CA HIS A 119 10.19 -5.98 -3.99
C HIS A 119 10.97 -4.83 -4.65
N ILE A 120 12.05 -4.35 -4.02
CA ILE A 120 12.94 -3.34 -4.60
C ILE A 120 13.59 -3.90 -5.86
N ASP A 121 14.15 -5.10 -5.78
CA ASP A 121 14.82 -5.75 -6.91
C ASP A 121 13.84 -5.98 -8.06
N TYR A 122 12.63 -6.46 -7.78
CA TYR A 122 11.57 -6.61 -8.77
C TYR A 122 11.18 -5.28 -9.43
N THR A 123 11.06 -4.21 -8.63
CA THR A 123 10.64 -2.88 -9.12
C THR A 123 11.74 -2.21 -9.94
N MET A 124 13.00 -2.51 -9.65
CA MET A 124 14.16 -2.03 -10.41
C MET A 124 14.53 -2.95 -11.59
N GLN A 125 13.87 -4.11 -11.75
CA GLN A 125 14.26 -5.16 -12.69
C GLN A 125 15.73 -5.58 -12.53
N TYR A 126 16.19 -5.63 -11.28
CA TYR A 126 17.56 -5.98 -10.99
C TYR A 126 17.82 -7.45 -11.36
N GLY A 127 18.83 -7.69 -12.20
CA GLY A 127 19.23 -9.03 -12.65
C GLY A 127 18.74 -9.41 -14.05
N GLU A 128 17.80 -8.68 -14.66
CA GLU A 128 17.37 -8.94 -16.05
C GLU A 128 18.50 -8.66 -17.06
N ASP A 129 19.38 -7.69 -16.77
CA ASP A 129 20.56 -7.39 -17.60
C ASP A 129 21.62 -8.50 -17.59
N GLU A 130 21.56 -9.44 -16.64
CA GLU A 130 22.46 -10.61 -16.59
C GLU A 130 21.95 -11.80 -17.43
N GLU A 131 20.72 -11.73 -17.95
CA GLU A 131 20.17 -12.78 -18.81
C GLU A 131 20.87 -12.79 -20.19
N PRO A 132 21.25 -13.96 -20.73
CA PRO A 132 21.83 -14.05 -22.06
C PRO A 132 20.82 -13.55 -23.09
N LYS A 133 21.18 -12.50 -23.83
CA LYS A 133 20.36 -12.02 -24.96
C LYS A 133 20.15 -13.16 -25.95
N GLU A 134 18.89 -13.40 -26.33
CA GLU A 134 18.57 -14.41 -27.33
C GLU A 134 19.34 -14.13 -28.63
N PRO A 135 19.99 -15.14 -29.23
CA PRO A 135 20.69 -14.97 -30.48
C PRO A 135 19.70 -14.53 -31.58
N HIS A 136 20.15 -13.59 -32.42
CA HIS A 136 19.34 -12.86 -33.42
C HIS A 136 18.74 -13.76 -34.53
N ASP A 137 19.03 -15.05 -34.52
CA ASP A 137 18.78 -16.00 -35.62
C ASP A 137 17.39 -16.69 -35.55
N LEU A 138 16.50 -16.25 -34.65
CA LEU A 138 15.15 -16.81 -34.48
C LEU A 138 14.03 -15.86 -34.95
N ASP A 139 14.35 -14.64 -35.39
CA ASP A 139 13.37 -13.59 -35.74
C ASP A 139 13.06 -13.51 -37.25
N GLU A 140 13.89 -14.13 -38.10
CA GLU A 140 13.59 -14.32 -39.52
C GLU A 140 12.91 -15.67 -39.72
N GLY A 141 11.58 -15.64 -39.85
CA GLY A 141 10.76 -16.80 -40.15
C GLY A 141 11.24 -17.53 -41.39
N ASP A 142 11.90 -18.67 -41.18
CA ASP A 142 12.35 -19.60 -42.21
C ASP A 142 11.13 -20.40 -42.73
N PHE A 143 10.24 -19.73 -43.46
CA PHE A 143 9.34 -20.37 -44.41
C PHE A 143 9.86 -20.03 -45.82
N PRO A 144 10.71 -20.88 -46.43
CA PRO A 144 10.95 -20.73 -47.85
C PRO A 144 9.61 -20.91 -48.56
N ASP A 145 9.17 -19.88 -49.28
CA ASP A 145 8.04 -19.98 -50.20
C ASP A 145 8.27 -21.18 -51.13
N ILE A 146 7.45 -22.21 -50.97
CA ILE A 146 7.46 -23.39 -51.83
C ILE A 146 6.78 -22.99 -53.13
N GLU A 147 7.57 -22.73 -54.18
CA GLU A 147 7.14 -22.63 -55.57
C GLU A 147 6.65 -23.98 -56.12
#